data_AF-A0A8H9GIS0-F1
#
_entry.id   AF-A0A8H9GIS0-F1
#
_cell.length_a   1.000
_cell.length_b   1.000
_cell.length_c   1.000
_cell.angle_alpha   90.00
_cell.angle_beta   90.00
_cell.angle_gamma   90.00
#
_symmetry.space_group_name_H-M   'P 1'
#
loop_
_entity.id
_entity.type
_entity.pdbx_description
1 polymer ?
#
loop_
_entity_poly.entity_id
_entity_poly.type
_entity_poly.pdbx_seq_one_letter_code
_entity_poly.pdbx_strand_id
1 'polypeptide(L)'
;MNYAATLAVLVVLAFCFPLTVQLAAQVGVPEAVVISLLGALVTFGLATFTVRWQVNRHRAHLARLEAARAQVAADPQNPRAYFVGGEHLGTLLLRLDRRREAAEVIDRYARLGGARESEIVALREALSRAERRQRRAQGGNA
;
A
#
# COMPACT_ATOMS: atom_id res chain seq x y z
N MET A 1 -3.79 5.92 -27.66
CA MET A 1 -2.66 6.75 -27.19
C MET A 1 -3.06 7.38 -25.87
N ASN A 2 -2.23 7.29 -24.83
CA ASN A 2 -2.58 7.76 -23.49
C ASN A 2 -2.30 9.27 -23.38
N TYR A 3 -3.31 10.11 -23.65
CA TYR A 3 -3.19 11.58 -23.64
C TYR A 3 -2.67 12.16 -22.31
N ALA A 4 -2.96 11.48 -21.20
CA ALA A 4 -2.45 11.86 -19.88
C ALA A 4 -0.92 11.73 -19.76
N ALA A 5 -0.33 10.71 -20.39
CA ALA A 5 1.12 10.49 -20.37
C ALA A 5 1.84 11.55 -21.22
N THR A 6 1.29 11.91 -22.38
CA THR A 6 1.87 12.97 -23.22
C THR A 6 1.78 14.34 -22.57
N LEU A 7 0.67 14.64 -21.87
CA LEU A 7 0.53 15.88 -21.10
C LEU A 7 1.53 15.95 -19.93
N ALA A 8 1.70 14.84 -19.19
CA ALA A 8 2.68 14.78 -18.11
C ALA A 8 4.11 15.02 -18.61
N VAL A 9 4.49 14.41 -19.73
CA VAL A 9 5.82 14.62 -20.34
C VAL A 9 6.00 16.07 -20.80
N LEU A 10 5.00 16.69 -21.43
CA LEU A 10 5.05 18.10 -21.83
C LEU A 10 5.19 19.04 -20.64
N VAL A 11 4.47 18.79 -19.55
CA VAL A 11 4.56 19.59 -18.32
C VAL A 11 5.95 19.47 -17.68
N VAL A 12 6.50 18.25 -17.60
CA VAL A 12 7.85 18.02 -17.07
C VAL A 12 8.89 18.72 -17.94
N LEU A 13 8.82 18.60 -19.26
CA LEU A 13 9.73 19.29 -20.19
C LEU A 13 9.61 20.82 -20.07
N ALA A 14 8.40 21.35 -19.97
CA ALA A 14 8.17 22.79 -19.82
C ALA A 14 8.74 23.35 -18.50
N PHE A 15 8.79 22.54 -17.43
CA PHE A 15 9.42 22.92 -16.17
C PHE A 15 10.93 22.74 -16.18
N CYS A 16 11.44 21.63 -16.73
CA CYS A 16 12.87 21.31 -16.73
C CYS A 16 13.67 22.23 -17.66
N PHE A 17 13.12 22.63 -18.81
CA PHE A 17 13.82 23.40 -19.84
C PHE A 17 14.27 24.81 -19.39
N PRO A 18 13.41 25.67 -18.77
CA PRO A 18 13.86 26.97 -18.28
C PRO A 18 14.87 26.85 -17.12
N LEU A 19 14.72 25.81 -16.29
CA LEU A 19 15.64 25.51 -15.19
C LEU A 19 17.04 25.13 -15.70
N THR A 20 17.13 24.26 -16.70
CA THR A 20 18.43 23.89 -17.29
C THR A 20 19.08 25.05 -18.03
N VAL A 21 18.30 25.91 -18.69
CA VAL A 21 18.81 27.12 -19.35
C VAL A 21 19.33 28.14 -18.33
N GLN A 22 18.64 28.37 -17.21
CA GLN A 22 19.12 29.27 -16.15
C GLN A 22 20.38 28.74 -15.46
N LEU A 23 20.44 27.45 -15.18
CA LEU A 23 21.65 26.79 -14.63
C LEU A 23 22.84 26.89 -15.59
N ALA A 24 22.62 26.65 -16.88
CA ALA A 24 23.66 26.78 -17.90
C ALA A 24 24.17 28.22 -18.06
N ALA A 25 23.29 29.21 -17.89
CA ALA A 25 23.63 30.63 -18.00
C ALA A 25 24.42 31.16 -16.80
N GLN A 26 24.19 30.63 -15.58
CA GLN A 26 24.87 31.11 -14.37
C GLN A 26 26.18 30.38 -14.05
N VAL A 27 26.30 29.12 -14.45
CA VAL A 27 27.37 28.21 -13.99
C VAL A 27 28.27 27.76 -15.15
N GLY A 28 27.82 27.94 -16.39
CA GLY A 28 28.49 27.45 -17.58
C GLY A 28 28.00 26.07 -18.00
N VAL A 29 27.94 25.84 -19.32
CA VAL A 29 27.45 24.61 -19.96
C VAL A 29 28.06 23.31 -19.39
N PRO A 30 29.38 23.21 -19.12
CA PRO A 30 29.94 21.94 -18.63
C PRO A 30 29.49 21.59 -17.20
N GLU A 31 29.37 22.56 -16.30
CA GLU A 31 28.93 22.31 -14.91
C GLU A 31 27.43 22.01 -14.84
N ALA A 32 26.61 22.67 -15.68
CA ALA A 32 25.19 22.37 -15.77
C ALA A 32 24.92 20.93 -16.26
N VAL A 33 25.74 20.41 -17.17
CA VAL A 33 25.67 19.00 -17.62
C VAL A 33 26.01 18.05 -16.47
N VAL A 34 27.05 18.32 -15.69
CA VAL A 34 27.44 17.50 -14.54
C VAL A 34 26.36 17.49 -13.46
N ILE A 35 25.80 18.66 -13.12
CA ILE A 35 24.71 18.79 -12.15
C ILE A 35 23.47 18.04 -12.64
N SER A 36 23.13 18.15 -13.92
CA SER A 36 21.98 17.45 -14.51
C SER A 36 22.18 15.94 -14.50
N LEU A 37 23.39 15.46 -14.80
CA LEU A 37 23.72 14.04 -14.80
C LEU A 37 23.69 13.47 -13.38
N LEU A 38 24.25 14.19 -12.40
CA LEU A 38 24.16 13.84 -10.98
C LEU A 38 22.72 13.82 -10.49
N GLY A 39 21.93 14.84 -10.85
CA GLY A 39 20.51 14.91 -10.52
C GLY A 39 19.72 13.72 -11.11
N ALA A 40 20.00 13.35 -12.36
CA ALA A 40 19.39 12.19 -13.00
C ALA A 40 19.77 10.89 -12.27
N LEU A 41 21.05 10.69 -11.93
CA LEU A 41 21.52 9.52 -11.21
C LEU A 41 20.92 9.41 -9.81
N VAL A 42 20.85 10.52 -9.07
CA VAL A 42 20.22 10.55 -7.74
C VAL A 42 18.74 10.23 -7.84
N THR A 43 18.02 10.85 -8.78
CA THR A 43 16.58 10.62 -8.98
C THR A 43 16.33 9.16 -9.35
N PHE A 44 17.13 8.60 -10.25
CA PHE A 44 17.05 7.20 -10.66
C PHE A 44 17.36 6.24 -9.51
N GLY A 45 18.39 6.53 -8.71
CA GLY A 45 18.73 5.77 -7.52
C GLY A 45 17.62 5.79 -6.47
N LEU A 46 17.04 6.97 -6.21
CA LEU A 46 15.94 7.15 -5.27
C LEU A 46 14.69 6.39 -5.73
N ALA A 47 14.34 6.49 -7.01
CA ALA A 47 13.21 5.77 -7.60
C ALA A 47 13.39 4.25 -7.49
N THR A 48 14.59 3.76 -7.80
CA THR A 48 14.90 2.33 -7.68
C THR A 48 14.80 1.85 -6.23
N PHE A 49 15.31 2.66 -5.30
CA PHE A 49 15.25 2.37 -3.86
C PHE A 49 13.81 2.33 -3.34
N THR A 50 12.99 3.32 -3.67
CA THR A 50 11.59 3.39 -3.22
C THR A 50 10.76 2.24 -3.78
N VAL A 51 10.93 1.90 -5.05
CA VAL A 51 10.27 0.73 -5.66
C VAL A 51 10.69 -0.55 -4.95
N ARG A 52 11.99 -0.77 -4.77
CA ARG A 52 12.51 -1.97 -4.10
C ARG A 52 12.01 -2.08 -2.66
N TRP A 53 11.98 -0.97 -1.93
CA TRP A 53 11.45 -0.91 -0.59
C TRP A 53 9.94 -1.22 -0.55
N GLN A 54 9.16 -0.61 -1.45
CA GLN A 54 7.71 -0.83 -1.54
C GLN A 54 7.38 -2.29 -1.88
N VAL A 55 8.10 -2.89 -2.83
CA VAL A 55 7.93 -4.30 -3.20
C VAL A 55 8.29 -5.22 -2.04
N ASN A 56 9.43 -4.98 -1.36
CA ASN A 56 9.83 -5.80 -0.22
C ASN A 56 8.83 -5.70 0.93
N ARG A 57 8.33 -4.49 1.22
CA ARG A 57 7.29 -4.28 2.21
C ARG A 57 6.01 -5.03 1.86
N HIS A 58 5.58 -4.96 0.60
CA HIS A 58 4.38 -5.66 0.14
C HIS A 58 4.54 -7.18 0.23
N ARG A 59 5.69 -7.72 -0.20
CA ARG A 59 6.02 -9.14 -0.05
C ARG A 59 5.99 -9.60 1.41
N ALA A 60 6.53 -8.80 2.33
CA ALA A 60 6.50 -9.12 3.76
C ALA A 60 5.06 -9.16 4.31
N HIS A 61 4.18 -8.25 3.87
CA HIS A 61 2.76 -8.28 4.26
C HIS A 61 2.03 -9.51 3.71
N LEU A 62 2.32 -9.91 2.46
CA LEU A 62 1.74 -11.11 1.86
C LEU A 62 2.23 -12.39 2.55
N ALA A 63 3.53 -12.50 2.84
CA ALA A 63 4.09 -13.64 3.55
C ALA A 63 3.45 -13.83 4.94
N ARG A 64 3.20 -12.72 5.67
CA ARG A 64 2.49 -12.78 6.96
C ARG A 64 1.03 -13.25 6.79
N LEU A 65 0.35 -12.81 5.73
CA LEU A 65 -1.00 -13.26 5.43
C LEU A 65 -1.03 -14.75 5.10
N GLU A 66 -0.10 -15.22 4.30
CA GLU A 66 0.03 -16.65 3.94
C GLU A 66 0.30 -17.51 5.17
N ALA A 67 1.23 -17.09 6.04
CA ALA A 67 1.50 -17.77 7.30
C ALA A 67 0.24 -17.82 8.19
N ALA A 68 -0.50 -16.71 8.30
CA ALA A 68 -1.73 -16.66 9.08
C ALA A 68 -2.84 -17.55 8.50
N ARG A 69 -2.95 -17.64 7.17
CA ARG A 69 -3.88 -18.56 6.52
C ARG A 69 -3.49 -20.01 6.75
N ALA A 70 -2.20 -20.34 6.65
CA ALA A 70 -1.70 -21.68 6.90
C ALA A 70 -1.97 -22.10 8.35
N GLN A 71 -1.77 -21.20 9.31
CA GLN A 71 -2.07 -21.44 10.73
C GLN A 71 -3.56 -21.71 10.96
N VAL A 72 -4.45 -20.89 10.40
CA VAL A 72 -5.91 -21.12 10.51
C VAL A 72 -6.34 -22.38 9.78
N ALA A 73 -5.71 -22.73 8.66
CA ALA A 73 -6.01 -23.96 7.91
C ALA A 73 -5.58 -25.21 8.69
N ALA A 74 -4.49 -25.13 9.45
CA ALA A 74 -4.01 -26.23 10.28
C ALA A 74 -4.94 -26.54 11.47
N ASP A 75 -5.52 -25.50 12.09
CA ASP A 75 -6.44 -25.66 13.22
C ASP A 75 -7.61 -24.64 13.16
N PRO A 76 -8.64 -24.91 12.34
CA PRO A 76 -9.69 -23.94 12.04
C PRO A 76 -10.70 -23.74 13.19
N GLN A 77 -10.73 -24.65 14.16
CA GLN A 77 -11.66 -24.63 15.30
C GLN A 77 -11.08 -23.89 16.50
N ASN A 78 -9.76 -23.66 16.52
CA ASN A 78 -9.08 -23.00 17.61
C ASN A 78 -9.07 -21.48 17.42
N PRO A 79 -9.71 -20.70 18.33
CA PRO A 79 -9.74 -19.24 18.24
C PRO A 79 -8.34 -18.61 18.22
N ARG A 80 -7.35 -19.24 18.87
CA ARG A 80 -5.97 -18.73 18.92
C ARG A 80 -5.27 -18.84 17.56
N ALA A 81 -5.69 -19.78 16.71
CA ALA A 81 -5.11 -19.94 15.37
C ALA A 81 -5.39 -18.73 14.46
N TYR A 82 -6.43 -17.94 14.74
CA TYR A 82 -6.79 -16.74 14.00
C TYR A 82 -5.90 -15.53 14.34
N PHE A 83 -5.01 -15.65 15.34
CA PHE A 83 -4.08 -14.60 15.73
C PHE A 83 -2.64 -14.99 15.40
N VAL A 84 -1.93 -14.11 14.71
CA VAL A 84 -0.51 -14.26 14.36
C VAL A 84 0.25 -13.02 14.83
N GLY A 85 1.21 -13.22 15.73
CA GLY A 85 1.98 -12.11 16.31
C GLY A 85 1.13 -11.08 17.05
N GLY A 86 0.01 -11.52 17.65
CA GLY A 86 -0.95 -10.65 18.35
C GLY A 86 -1.93 -9.92 17.42
N GLU A 87 -1.89 -10.14 16.11
CA GLU A 87 -2.80 -9.53 15.14
C GLU A 87 -3.77 -10.58 14.56
N HIS A 88 -5.06 -10.21 14.43
CA HIS A 88 -6.09 -11.10 13.90
C HIS A 88 -6.03 -11.19 12.37
N LEU A 89 -6.26 -12.37 11.78
CA LEU A 89 -6.28 -12.57 10.33
C LEU A 89 -7.26 -11.61 9.62
N GLY A 90 -8.41 -11.35 10.24
CA GLY A 90 -9.39 -10.37 9.75
C GLY A 90 -8.83 -8.95 9.64
N THR A 91 -7.99 -8.49 10.57
CA THR A 91 -7.40 -7.14 10.48
C THR A 91 -6.31 -7.06 9.42
N LEU A 92 -5.53 -8.13 9.23
CA LEU A 92 -4.57 -8.25 8.13
C LEU A 92 -5.29 -8.15 6.76
N LEU A 93 -6.42 -8.83 6.61
CA LEU A 93 -7.24 -8.78 5.40
C LEU A 93 -7.83 -7.39 5.16
N LEU A 94 -8.31 -6.71 6.22
CA LEU A 94 -8.83 -5.34 6.11
C LEU A 94 -7.76 -4.33 5.68
N ARG A 95 -6.49 -4.51 6.10
CA ARG A 95 -5.38 -3.65 5.67
C ARG A 95 -5.03 -3.82 4.19
N LEU A 96 -5.29 -5.00 3.62
CA LEU A 96 -5.10 -5.32 2.21
C LEU A 96 -6.35 -5.06 1.37
N ASP A 97 -7.36 -4.39 1.93
CA ASP A 97 -8.65 -4.10 1.31
C ASP A 97 -9.47 -5.35 0.90
N ARG A 98 -9.12 -6.53 1.45
CA ARG A 98 -9.82 -7.81 1.20
C ARG A 98 -11.00 -8.00 2.14
N ARG A 99 -11.99 -7.12 2.05
CA ARG A 99 -13.07 -6.98 3.04
C ARG A 99 -14.06 -8.14 3.06
N ARG A 100 -14.40 -8.69 1.88
CA ARG A 100 -15.31 -9.85 1.77
C ARG A 100 -14.73 -11.03 2.53
N GLU A 101 -13.46 -11.32 2.29
CA GLU A 101 -12.75 -12.39 2.99
C GLU A 101 -12.57 -12.08 4.48
N ALA A 102 -12.31 -10.82 4.84
CA ALA A 102 -12.25 -10.43 6.24
C ALA A 102 -13.58 -10.68 6.96
N ALA A 103 -14.71 -10.35 6.33
CA ALA A 103 -16.04 -10.58 6.88
C ALA A 103 -16.30 -12.08 7.10
N GLU A 104 -16.01 -12.91 6.10
CA GLU A 104 -16.16 -14.37 6.21
C GLU A 104 -15.31 -14.97 7.35
N VAL A 105 -14.06 -14.49 7.50
CA VAL A 105 -13.16 -14.94 8.56
C VAL A 105 -13.66 -14.49 9.94
N ILE A 106 -14.13 -13.24 10.07
CA ILE A 106 -14.68 -12.69 11.32
C ILE A 106 -15.97 -13.44 11.70
N ASP A 107 -16.85 -13.71 10.75
CA ASP A 107 -18.09 -14.45 11.01
C ASP A 107 -17.81 -15.91 11.40
N ARG A 108 -16.81 -16.55 10.79
CA ARG A 108 -16.38 -17.89 11.19
C ARG A 108 -15.81 -17.89 12.60
N TYR A 109 -14.94 -16.92 12.91
CA TYR A 109 -14.35 -16.75 14.23
C TYR A 109 -15.42 -16.49 15.31
N ALA A 110 -16.42 -15.65 15.03
CA ALA A 110 -17.51 -15.34 15.95
C ALA A 110 -18.40 -16.56 16.28
N ARG A 111 -18.43 -17.58 15.41
CA ARG A 111 -19.13 -18.84 15.65
C ARG A 111 -18.33 -19.81 16.53
N LEU A 112 -17.05 -19.53 16.81
CA LEU A 112 -16.23 -20.36 17.69
C LEU A 112 -16.56 -20.03 19.15
N GLY A 113 -16.91 -21.04 19.94
CA GLY A 113 -17.30 -20.90 21.35
C GLY A 113 -16.19 -20.43 22.32
N GLY A 114 -15.00 -20.11 21.82
CA GLY A 114 -13.87 -19.58 22.62
C GLY A 114 -13.41 -18.19 22.21
N ALA A 115 -14.13 -17.51 21.31
CA ALA A 115 -13.85 -16.13 20.94
C ALA A 115 -14.35 -15.18 22.03
N ARG A 116 -13.57 -14.16 22.38
CA ARG A 116 -14.01 -13.14 23.35
C ARG A 116 -14.96 -12.17 22.67
N GLU A 117 -16.11 -11.90 23.29
CA GLU A 117 -17.11 -10.98 22.73
C GLU A 117 -16.53 -9.58 22.43
N SER A 118 -15.66 -9.08 23.30
CA SER A 118 -14.96 -7.80 23.10
C SER A 118 -14.10 -7.78 21.83
N GLU A 119 -13.50 -8.92 21.47
CA GLU A 119 -12.65 -9.05 20.27
C GLU A 119 -13.54 -9.09 19.02
N ILE A 120 -14.66 -9.82 19.07
CA ILE A 120 -15.64 -9.88 17.97
C ILE A 120 -16.22 -8.49 17.68
N VAL A 121 -16.62 -7.74 18.72
CA VAL A 121 -17.14 -6.38 18.58
C VAL A 121 -16.10 -5.45 17.95
N ALA A 122 -14.85 -5.49 18.43
CA ALA A 122 -13.76 -4.69 17.86
C ALA A 122 -13.50 -5.01 16.37
N LEU A 123 -13.56 -6.29 15.99
CA LEU A 123 -13.39 -6.73 14.61
C LEU A 123 -14.54 -6.27 13.70
N ARG A 124 -15.79 -6.36 14.18
CA ARG A 124 -16.97 -5.87 13.46
C ARG A 124 -16.94 -4.35 13.31
N GLU A 125 -16.53 -3.62 14.34
CA GLU A 125 -16.31 -2.19 14.25
C GLU A 125 -15.25 -1.85 13.20
N ALA A 126 -14.12 -2.54 13.21
CA ALA A 126 -13.06 -2.34 12.22
C ALA A 126 -13.56 -2.57 10.78
N LEU A 127 -14.37 -3.61 10.57
CA LEU A 127 -15.02 -3.90 9.28
C LEU A 127 -15.96 -2.75 8.87
N SER A 128 -16.85 -2.31 9.76
CA SER A 128 -17.79 -1.22 9.48
C SER A 128 -17.08 0.11 9.14
N ARG A 129 -15.97 0.42 9.83
CA ARG A 129 -15.14 1.59 9.56
C ARG A 129 -14.46 1.48 8.19
N ALA A 130 -14.03 0.28 7.79
CA ALA A 130 -13.50 0.05 6.45
C ALA A 130 -14.58 0.29 5.38
N GLU A 131 -15.77 -0.30 5.54
CA GLU A 131 -16.90 -0.14 4.61
C GLU A 131 -17.28 1.33 4.41
N ARG A 132 -17.42 2.10 5.49
CA ARG A 132 -17.72 3.54 5.42
C ARG A 132 -16.70 4.32 4.60
N ARG A 133 -15.41 4.00 4.70
CA ARG A 133 -14.35 4.66 3.93
C ARG A 133 -14.50 4.43 2.42
N GLN A 134 -14.90 3.23 2.00
CA GLN A 134 -15.11 2.94 0.57
C GLN A 134 -16.37 3.59 0.04
N ARG A 135 -17.46 3.59 0.81
CA ARG A 135 -18.68 4.28 0.39
C ARG A 135 -18.42 5.78 0.16
N ARG A 136 -17.58 6.40 0.98
CA ARG A 136 -17.13 7.79 0.77
C ARG A 136 -16.24 7.93 -0.47
N ALA A 137 -15.30 7.01 -0.69
CA ALA A 137 -14.44 7.04 -1.87
C ALA A 137 -15.21 6.80 -3.19
N GLN A 138 -16.30 6.02 -3.15
CA GLN A 138 -17.16 5.76 -4.30
C GLN A 138 -18.22 6.84 -4.51
N GLY A 139 -18.77 7.42 -3.43
CA GLY A 139 -19.77 8.49 -3.48
C GLY A 139 -19.22 9.89 -3.76
N GLY A 140 -17.89 10.07 -3.75
CA GLY A 140 -17.22 11.33 -4.12
C GLY A 140 -16.88 11.46 -5.60
N ASN A 141 -17.25 10.49 -6.43
CA ASN A 141 -17.03 10.46 -7.88
C ASN A 141 -18.36 10.53 -8.68
N ALA A 142 -19.44 11.02 -8.06
CA ALA A 142 -20.73 11.24 -8.71
C ALA A 142 -21.00 12.74 -8.88
#